data_AF-A0A2U2MUQ4-F1
#
_entry.id   AF-A0A2U2MUQ4-F1
#
_cell.length_a   1.000
_cell.length_b   1.000
_cell.length_c   1.000
_cell.angle_alpha   90.00
_cell.angle_beta   90.00
_cell.angle_gamma   90.00
#
_symmetry.space_group_name_H-M   'P 1'
#
loop_
_entity.id
_entity.type
_entity.pdbx_description
1 polymer ?
#
loop_
_entity_poly.entity_id
_entity_poly.type
_entity_poly.pdbx_seq_one_letter_code
_entity_poly.pdbx_strand_id
1 'polypeptide(L)'
;MPLIIRAKEWNHILYGSNDGGGHLHGYGWQNPGKAIEFPEHWTSDDIRDAGIAILDSEENRATIARILADGKRRGVVSGTIDGIEIKVAFSQAGKGPARVTSMFPVGKE
;
A
#
# COMPACT_ATOMS: atom_id res chain seq x y z
N MET A 1 -2.44 -5.66 15.65
CA MET A 1 -1.71 -4.38 15.76
C MET A 1 -1.89 -3.63 14.45
N PRO A 2 -2.30 -2.36 14.45
CA PRO A 2 -2.33 -1.60 13.21
C PRO A 2 -0.89 -1.48 12.67
N LEU A 3 -0.72 -1.72 11.38
CA LEU A 3 0.55 -1.48 10.72
C LEU A 3 0.85 0.02 10.74
N ILE A 4 2.12 0.38 10.89
CA ILE A 4 2.53 1.80 10.88
C ILE A 4 2.83 2.22 9.45
N ILE A 5 2.37 3.40 9.04
CA ILE A 5 2.85 4.08 7.84
C ILE A 5 3.60 5.34 8.25
N ARG A 6 4.83 5.52 7.75
CA ARG A 6 5.62 6.73 8.05
C ARG A 6 5.50 7.69 6.87
N ALA A 7 5.75 8.98 7.14
CA ALA A 7 5.73 10.02 6.11
C ALA A 7 6.63 9.70 4.90
N LYS A 8 7.79 9.06 5.12
CA LYS A 8 8.67 8.61 4.03
C LYS A 8 7.98 7.60 3.11
N GLU A 9 7.42 6.53 3.66
CA GLU A 9 6.70 5.52 2.86
C GLU A 9 5.47 6.11 2.20
N TRP A 10 4.77 7.02 2.88
CA TRP A 10 3.61 7.70 2.30
C TRP A 10 3.97 8.55 1.09
N ASN A 11 5.02 9.37 1.20
CA ASN A 11 5.52 10.16 0.06
C ASN A 11 6.02 9.27 -1.08
N HIS A 12 6.68 8.15 -0.77
CA HIS A 12 7.10 7.17 -1.78
C HIS A 12 5.89 6.59 -2.53
N ILE A 13 4.85 6.20 -1.81
CA ILE A 13 3.60 5.67 -2.39
C ILE A 13 2.99 6.68 -3.35
N LEU A 14 2.79 7.92 -2.90
CA LEU A 14 2.08 8.93 -3.68
C LEU A 14 2.93 9.47 -4.84
N TYR A 15 4.13 9.93 -4.55
CA TYR A 15 4.92 10.78 -5.45
C TYR A 15 6.12 10.07 -6.07
N GLY A 16 6.45 8.88 -5.59
CA GLY A 16 7.57 8.10 -6.07
C GLY A 16 8.92 8.55 -5.54
N SER A 17 9.91 7.71 -5.79
CA SER A 17 11.33 7.98 -5.64
C SER A 17 12.12 7.14 -6.65
N ASN A 18 13.46 7.25 -6.64
CA ASN A 18 14.35 6.56 -7.58
C ASN A 18 14.20 5.02 -7.60
N ASP A 19 13.55 4.44 -6.59
CA ASP A 19 13.33 3.00 -6.40
C ASP A 19 11.89 2.55 -6.69
N GLY A 20 11.01 3.43 -7.18
CA GLY A 20 9.63 3.11 -7.58
C GLY A 20 8.59 4.03 -6.95
N GLY A 21 7.37 3.51 -6.76
CA GLY A 21 6.23 4.30 -6.25
C GLY A 21 5.63 5.23 -7.31
N GLY A 22 5.02 6.33 -6.86
CA GLY A 22 4.41 7.30 -7.76
C GLY A 22 3.02 6.86 -8.22
N HIS A 23 2.21 6.39 -7.28
CA HIS A 23 0.89 5.84 -7.54
C HIS A 23 -0.22 6.89 -7.50
N LEU A 24 0.02 8.10 -7.00
CA LEU A 24 -0.96 9.17 -7.17
C LEU A 24 -1.02 9.56 -8.66
N HIS A 25 -2.23 9.85 -9.15
CA HIS A 25 -2.42 10.26 -10.53
C HIS A 25 -1.47 11.42 -10.91
N GLY A 26 -0.80 11.29 -12.06
CA GLY A 26 0.13 12.30 -12.58
C GLY A 26 1.53 12.26 -11.97
N TYR A 27 1.90 11.24 -11.18
CA TYR A 27 3.24 11.12 -10.58
C TYR A 27 4.05 9.91 -11.08
N GLY A 28 3.43 8.98 -11.78
CA GLY A 28 4.07 7.81 -12.38
C GLY A 28 5.02 8.13 -13.53
N TRP A 29 5.06 9.38 -14.02
CA TRP A 29 6.06 9.85 -15.00
C TRP A 29 7.50 9.70 -14.50
N GLN A 30 7.72 9.67 -13.18
CA GLN A 30 9.04 9.39 -12.59
C GLN A 30 9.48 7.93 -12.80
N ASN A 31 8.52 7.03 -13.02
CA ASN A 31 8.73 5.60 -13.23
C ASN A 31 7.97 5.10 -14.47
N PRO A 32 8.33 5.56 -15.70
CA PRO A 32 7.57 5.28 -16.92
C PRO A 32 7.35 3.78 -17.15
N GLY A 33 6.10 3.39 -17.35
CA GLY A 33 5.71 2.00 -17.63
C GLY A 33 5.76 1.05 -16.42
N LYS A 34 6.11 1.54 -15.23
CA LYS A 34 6.23 0.72 -14.00
C LYS A 34 5.16 1.06 -12.96
N ALA A 35 4.83 2.34 -12.79
CA ALA A 35 3.79 2.76 -11.88
C ALA A 35 2.40 2.53 -12.50
N ILE A 36 1.53 1.86 -11.76
CA ILE A 36 0.08 1.92 -11.99
C ILE A 36 -0.43 2.99 -11.03
N GLU A 37 -1.12 3.99 -11.58
CA GLU A 37 -1.64 5.12 -10.82
C GLU A 37 -3.08 4.85 -10.38
N PHE A 38 -3.45 5.39 -9.22
CA PHE A 38 -4.83 5.54 -8.80
C PHE A 38 -5.56 6.47 -9.78
N PRO A 39 -6.91 6.37 -9.87
CA PRO A 39 -7.69 7.23 -10.76
C PRO A 39 -7.48 8.72 -10.48
N GLU A 40 -7.66 9.55 -11.51
CA GLU A 40 -7.45 11.01 -11.42
C GLU A 40 -8.27 11.69 -10.32
N HIS A 41 -9.47 11.18 -10.06
CA HIS A 41 -10.37 11.75 -9.05
C HIS A 41 -10.01 11.36 -7.60
N TRP A 42 -9.08 10.42 -7.39
CA TRP A 42 -8.64 10.02 -6.04
C TRP A 42 -7.60 11.00 -5.51
N THR A 43 -7.90 11.58 -4.35
CA THR A 43 -6.95 12.39 -3.58
C THR A 43 -6.02 11.49 -2.75
N SER A 44 -4.99 12.09 -2.14
CA SER A 44 -4.16 11.37 -1.17
C SER A 44 -4.98 10.86 0.03
N ASP A 45 -6.01 11.60 0.44
CA ASP A 45 -6.85 11.19 1.57
C ASP A 45 -7.71 9.97 1.21
N ASP A 46 -8.26 9.92 -0.02
CA ASP A 46 -9.01 8.75 -0.50
C ASP A 46 -8.13 7.49 -0.52
N ILE A 47 -6.89 7.62 -1.02
CA ILE A 47 -5.91 6.52 -1.02
C ILE A 47 -5.59 6.08 0.42
N ARG A 48 -5.43 7.03 1.36
CA ARG A 48 -5.15 6.73 2.76
C ARG A 48 -6.29 5.94 3.38
N ASP A 49 -7.51 6.43 3.20
CA ASP A 49 -8.69 5.88 3.85
C ASP A 49 -9.05 4.51 3.25
N ALA A 50 -8.87 4.32 1.94
CA ALA A 50 -8.95 3.01 1.29
C ALA A 50 -7.93 2.02 1.86
N GLY A 51 -6.68 2.46 2.02
CA GLY A 51 -5.63 1.67 2.65
C GLY A 51 -5.94 1.26 4.10
N ILE A 52 -6.48 2.20 4.89
CA ILE A 52 -6.93 1.92 6.26
C ILE A 52 -8.04 0.88 6.25
N ALA A 53 -9.07 1.05 5.41
CA ALA A 53 -10.19 0.11 5.31
C ALA A 53 -9.72 -1.31 4.95
N ILE A 54 -8.78 -1.43 4.00
CA ILE A 54 -8.19 -2.72 3.61
C ILE A 54 -7.42 -3.35 4.77
N LEU A 55 -6.61 -2.58 5.48
CA LEU A 55 -5.85 -3.08 6.62
C LEU A 55 -6.73 -3.43 7.82
N ASP A 56 -7.90 -2.79 7.94
CA ASP A 56 -8.79 -2.94 9.08
C ASP A 56 -9.76 -4.12 8.96
N SER A 57 -9.94 -4.66 7.75
CA SER A 57 -10.82 -5.81 7.54
C SER A 57 -10.40 -7.02 8.37
N GLU A 58 -11.39 -7.77 8.88
CA GLU A 58 -11.14 -8.93 9.74
C GLU A 58 -10.25 -9.98 9.04
N GLU A 59 -10.53 -10.25 7.77
CA GLU A 59 -9.77 -11.18 6.94
C GLU A 59 -8.30 -10.74 6.76
N ASN A 60 -8.07 -9.46 6.47
CA ASN A 60 -6.71 -8.96 6.27
C ASN A 60 -5.94 -8.89 7.59
N ARG A 61 -6.60 -8.51 8.69
CA ARG A 61 -5.99 -8.57 10.04
C ARG A 61 -5.56 -10.00 10.39
N ALA A 62 -6.40 -11.00 10.13
CA ALA A 62 -6.07 -12.41 10.36
C ALA A 62 -4.91 -12.87 9.46
N THR A 63 -4.94 -12.47 8.18
CA THR A 63 -3.89 -12.80 7.21
C THR A 63 -2.53 -12.20 7.61
N ILE A 64 -2.50 -10.92 7.99
CA ILE A 64 -1.28 -10.25 8.46
C ILE A 64 -0.73 -10.95 9.71
N ALA A 65 -1.59 -11.24 10.69
CA ALA A 65 -1.19 -11.91 11.92
C ALA A 65 -0.56 -13.27 11.63
N ARG A 66 -1.18 -14.07 10.74
CA ARG A 66 -0.65 -15.37 10.31
C ARG A 66 0.71 -15.24 9.63
N ILE A 67 0.85 -14.32 8.65
CA ILE A 67 2.12 -14.10 7.94
C ILE A 67 3.25 -13.79 8.93
N LEU A 68 2.99 -12.92 9.91
CA LEU A 68 3.99 -12.54 10.91
C LEU A 68 4.30 -13.69 11.89
N ALA A 69 3.28 -14.46 12.29
CA ALA A 69 3.45 -15.64 13.15
C ALA A 69 4.28 -16.75 12.48
N ASP A 70 4.16 -16.91 11.16
CA ASP A 70 4.98 -17.82 10.34
C ASP A 70 6.45 -17.36 10.23
N GLY A 71 6.84 -16.25 10.88
CA GLY A 71 8.18 -15.69 10.84
C GLY A 71 8.51 -14.93 9.55
N LYS A 72 7.54 -14.79 8.62
CA LYS A 72 7.74 -14.03 7.38
C LYS A 72 7.84 -12.54 7.71
N ARG A 73 8.82 -11.88 7.08
CA ARG A 73 9.13 -10.46 7.31
C ARG A 73 8.47 -9.52 6.30
N ARG A 74 7.77 -10.06 5.30
CA ARG A 74 7.12 -9.30 4.23
C ARG A 74 5.81 -9.98 3.85
N GLY A 75 4.83 -9.19 3.48
CA GLY A 75 3.53 -9.68 3.03
C GLY A 75 2.81 -8.62 2.20
N VAL A 76 1.74 -9.07 1.56
CA VAL A 76 0.81 -8.23 0.82
C VAL A 76 -0.59 -8.69 1.19
N VAL A 77 -1.47 -7.74 1.46
CA VAL A 77 -2.92 -7.96 1.50
C VAL A 77 -3.56 -7.12 0.40
N SER A 78 -4.78 -7.48 0.01
CA SER A 78 -5.54 -6.72 -0.97
C SER A 78 -6.96 -6.48 -0.50
N GLY A 79 -7.62 -5.54 -1.17
CA GLY A 79 -9.05 -5.36 -1.08
C GLY A 79 -9.52 -4.51 -2.25
N THR A 80 -10.83 -4.45 -2.41
CA THR A 80 -11.48 -3.66 -3.47
C THR A 80 -12.24 -2.51 -2.81
N ILE A 81 -11.94 -1.28 -3.23
CA ILE A 81 -12.62 -0.05 -2.79
C ILE A 81 -13.08 0.65 -4.07
N ASP A 82 -14.36 0.98 -4.16
CA ASP A 82 -14.98 1.62 -5.33
C ASP A 82 -14.66 0.92 -6.67
N GLY A 83 -14.60 -0.42 -6.66
CA GLY A 83 -14.31 -1.23 -7.84
C GLY A 83 -12.82 -1.34 -8.21
N ILE A 84 -11.93 -0.69 -7.47
CA ILE A 84 -10.48 -0.71 -7.70
C ILE A 84 -9.84 -1.72 -6.75
N GLU A 85 -9.20 -2.76 -7.30
CA GLU A 85 -8.38 -3.66 -6.51
C GLU A 85 -7.08 -2.96 -6.12
N ILE A 86 -6.82 -2.89 -4.82
CA ILE A 86 -5.64 -2.25 -4.23
C ILE A 86 -4.85 -3.29 -3.46
N LYS A 87 -3.53 -3.30 -3.65
CA LYS A 87 -2.58 -4.08 -2.88
C LYS A 87 -1.88 -3.20 -1.86
N VAL A 88 -1.82 -3.66 -0.61
CA VAL A 88 -1.07 -3.03 0.48
C VAL A 88 0.07 -3.96 0.89
N ALA A 89 1.29 -3.54 0.58
CA ALA A 89 2.50 -4.27 0.94
C ALA A 89 3.02 -3.81 2.30
N PHE A 90 3.48 -4.76 3.11
CA PHE A 90 4.05 -4.49 4.42
C PHE A 90 5.31 -5.29 4.70
N SER A 91 6.14 -4.78 5.62
CA SER A 91 7.32 -5.48 6.09
C SER A 91 7.58 -5.27 7.59
N GLN A 92 8.28 -6.21 8.21
CA GLN A 92 8.73 -6.14 9.59
C GLN A 92 10.26 -6.27 9.64
N ALA A 93 10.93 -5.23 10.15
CA ALA A 93 12.38 -5.24 10.33
C ALA A 93 12.73 -5.66 11.76
N GLY A 94 13.45 -6.77 11.92
CA GLY A 94 13.90 -7.25 13.22
C GLY A 94 12.73 -7.47 14.20
N LYS A 95 12.86 -6.99 15.44
CA LYS A 95 11.77 -7.06 16.44
C LYS A 95 10.85 -5.83 16.42
N GLY A 96 11.03 -4.93 15.45
CA GLY A 96 10.22 -3.71 15.34
C GLY A 96 8.77 -3.99 14.91
N PRO A 97 7.90 -2.98 14.99
CA PRO A 97 6.54 -3.09 14.46
C PRO A 97 6.57 -3.31 12.94
N ALA A 98 5.58 -4.05 12.44
CA ALA A 98 5.36 -4.16 11.00
C ALA A 98 4.83 -2.83 10.45
N ARG A 99 5.26 -2.49 9.23
CA ARG A 99 4.98 -1.21 8.58
C ARG A 99 4.49 -1.40 7.15
N VAL A 100 3.58 -0.55 6.72
CA VAL A 100 3.23 -0.42 5.30
C VAL A 100 4.45 0.12 4.56
N THR A 101 4.76 -0.50 3.42
CA THR A 101 5.88 -0.11 2.56
C THR A 101 5.47 0.34 1.17
N SER A 102 4.30 -0.10 0.70
CA SER A 102 3.74 0.36 -0.57
C SER A 102 2.23 0.11 -0.60
N MET A 103 1.52 0.87 -1.45
CA MET A 103 0.10 0.74 -1.71
C MET A 103 -0.15 1.17 -3.16
N PHE A 104 -0.83 0.33 -3.93
CA PHE A 104 -1.00 0.57 -5.37
C PHE A 104 -2.21 -0.18 -5.94
N PRO A 105 -2.86 0.37 -6.99
CA PRO A 105 -3.90 -0.34 -7.71
C PRO A 105 -3.30 -1.44 -8.60
N VAL A 106 -4.10 -2.48 -8.88
CA VAL A 106 -3.66 -3.65 -9.65
C VAL A 106 -4.00 -3.55 -11.14
N GLY A 107 -5.00 -2.74 -11.51
CA GLY A 107 -5.44 -2.52 -12.89
C GLY A 107 -5.24 -1.08 -13.35
N LYS A 108 -5.15 -0.88 -14.67
CA LYS A 108 -5.29 0.42 -15.31
C LYS A 108 -6.77 0.61 -15.68
N GLU A 109 -7.33 1.78 -15.39
CA GLU A 109 -8.54 2.25 -16.07
C GLU A 109 -8.28 2.42 -17.58
#